data_AF-A0A0F8XGE6-F1
#
_entry.id   AF-A0A0F8XGE6-F1
#
_cell.length_a   1.000
_cell.length_b   1.000
_cell.length_c   1.000
_cell.angle_alpha   90.00
_cell.angle_beta   90.00
_cell.angle_gamma   90.00
#
_symmetry.space_group_name_H-M   'P 1'
#
loop_
_entity.id
_entity.type
_entity.pdbx_description
1 polymer ?
#
loop_
_entity_poly.entity_id
_entity_poly.type
_entity_poly.pdbx_seq_one_letter_code
_entity_poly.pdbx_strand_id
1 'polypeptide(L)' 'MGAAAPEAAEPLVEAFAGAMREAGVPTQTGRFGAKMTVELVNDGPVTITLDSEELQRPRRG' A
#
# COMPACT_ATOMS: atom_id res chain seq x y z
N MET A 1 -11.55 -10.13 -5.18
CA MET A 1 -11.27 -9.61 -3.82
C MET A 1 -10.95 -10.76 -2.88
N GLY A 2 -9.72 -10.76 -2.35
CA GLY A 2 -9.22 -11.69 -1.36
C GLY A 2 -7.85 -11.21 -0.87
N ALA A 3 -7.43 -11.61 0.32
CA ALA A 3 -6.08 -11.35 0.80
C ALA A 3 -5.15 -12.49 0.37
N ALA A 4 -3.91 -12.16 0.00
CA ALA A 4 -2.88 -13.17 -0.20
C ALA A 4 -2.53 -13.84 1.14
N ALA A 5 -2.07 -15.08 1.08
CA ALA A 5 -1.53 -15.77 2.25
C ALA A 5 -0.30 -15.01 2.80
N PRO A 6 -0.06 -15.02 4.12
CA PRO A 6 1.04 -14.25 4.73
C PRO A 6 2.40 -14.48 4.07
N GLU A 7 2.70 -15.73 3.71
CA GLU A 7 3.96 -16.15 3.10
C GLU A 7 4.17 -15.52 1.71
N ALA A 8 3.08 -15.24 1.00
CA ALA A 8 3.11 -14.52 -0.26
C ALA A 8 3.03 -12.99 -0.06
N ALA A 9 2.30 -12.53 0.96
CA ALA A 9 2.04 -11.12 1.18
C ALA A 9 3.26 -10.37 1.74
N GLU A 10 3.99 -10.96 2.69
CA GLU A 10 5.17 -10.33 3.32
C GLU A 10 6.22 -9.86 2.29
N PRO A 11 6.73 -10.71 1.38
CA PRO A 11 7.72 -10.27 0.40
C PRO A 11 7.16 -9.23 -0.58
N LEU A 12 5.85 -9.26 -0.87
CA LEU A 12 5.22 -8.26 -1.73
C LEU A 12 5.15 -6.88 -1.06
N VAL A 13 4.86 -6.83 0.25
CA VAL A 13 4.85 -5.58 1.02
C VAL A 13 6.26 -4.98 1.07
N GLU A 14 7.28 -5.80 1.30
CA GLU A 14 8.68 -5.36 1.29
C GLU A 14 9.11 -4.85 -0.09
N ALA A 15 8.79 -5.59 -1.15
CA ALA A 15 9.11 -5.20 -2.52
C ALA A 15 8.43 -3.87 -2.91
N PHE A 16 7.17 -3.67 -2.54
CA PHE A 16 6.45 -2.42 -2.79
C PHE A 16 7.11 -1.24 -2.07
N ALA A 17 7.47 -1.40 -0.80
CA ALA A 17 8.18 -0.36 -0.05
C ALA A 17 9.56 -0.08 -0.65
N GLY A 18 10.26 -1.10 -1.16
CA GLY A 18 11.51 -0.95 -1.93
C GLY A 18 11.32 -0.10 -3.18
N ALA A 19 10.33 -0.44 -4.01
CA ALA A 19 10.01 0.28 -5.23
C ALA A 19 9.65 1.76 -4.98
N MET A 20 8.92 2.07 -3.89
CA MET A 20 8.62 3.46 -3.51
C MET A 20 9.89 4.25 -3.17
N ARG A 21 10.84 3.63 -2.44
CA ARG A 21 12.13 4.25 -2.13
C ARG A 21 12.96 4.49 -3.40
N GLU A 22 13.01 3.51 -4.30
CA GLU A 22 13.70 3.62 -5.59
C GLU A 22 13.10 4.73 -6.47
N ALA A 23 11.78 4.92 -6.40
CA ALA A 23 11.08 6.02 -7.05
C ALA A 23 11.34 7.40 -6.40
N GLY A 24 12.17 7.47 -5.36
CA GLY A 24 12.52 8.71 -4.67
C GLY A 24 11.46 9.19 -3.68
N VAL A 25 10.45 8.37 -3.36
CA VAL A 25 9.42 8.71 -2.38
C VAL A 25 9.92 8.41 -0.97
N PRO A 26 9.92 9.39 -0.04
CA PRO A 26 10.24 9.12 1.36
C PRO A 26 9.30 8.06 1.93
N THR A 27 9.86 6.88 2.23
CA THR A 27 9.08 5.70 2.60
C THR A 27 9.50 5.18 3.96
N GLN A 28 8.60 5.30 4.93
CA GLN A 28 8.71 4.67 6.25
C GLN A 28 7.80 3.43 6.31
N THR A 29 8.15 2.45 7.13
CA THR A 29 7.41 1.18 7.24
C THR A 29 7.15 0.81 8.69
N GLY A 30 6.04 0.11 8.93
CA GLY A 30 5.78 -0.63 10.16
C GLY A 30 6.45 -2.00 10.16
N ARG A 31 5.82 -2.98 10.82
CA ARG A 31 6.24 -4.40 10.83
C ARG A 31 5.10 -5.30 10.37
N PHE A 32 5.35 -6.14 9.37
CA PHE A 32 4.35 -7.09 8.85
C PHE A 32 3.95 -8.10 9.95
N GLY A 33 2.67 -8.47 9.99
CA GLY A 33 2.12 -9.42 10.98
C GLY A 33 2.07 -8.91 12.44
N ALA A 34 2.60 -7.71 12.73
CA ALA A 34 2.60 -7.17 14.08
C ALA A 34 1.30 -6.41 14.40
N LYS A 35 0.84 -6.52 15.66
CA LYS A 35 -0.18 -5.60 16.18
C LYS A 35 0.46 -4.22 16.37
N MET A 36 -0.09 -3.21 15.70
CA MET A 36 0.45 -1.85 15.71
C MET A 36 -0.62 -0.82 16.07
N THR A 37 -0.19 0.25 16.74
CA THR A 37 -0.94 1.50 16.85
C THR A 37 -0.34 2.48 15.86
N VAL A 38 -1.16 3.03 14.96
CA VAL A 38 -0.73 4.00 13.95
C VAL A 38 -1.40 5.33 14.25
N GLU A 39 -0.57 6.34 14.55
CA GLU A 39 -1.03 7.71 14.71
C GLU A 39 -0.90 8.46 13.39
N LEU A 40 -1.96 9.16 12.97
CA LEU A 40 -1.95 10.03 11.81
C LEU A 40 -2.77 11.30 12.05
N VAL A 41 -2.35 12.40 11.45
CA VAL A 41 -3.13 13.63 11.32
C VAL A 41 -3.46 13.80 9.84
N ASN A 42 -4.74 13.73 9.47
CA ASN A 42 -5.18 13.94 8.10
C ASN A 42 -5.58 15.42 7.90
N ASP A 43 -4.67 16.22 7.36
CA ASP A 43 -4.88 17.64 7.08
C ASP A 43 -5.76 17.83 5.83
N GLY A 44 -7.07 18.07 6.03
CA GLY A 44 -8.11 18.01 5.00
C GLY A 44 -9.51 17.73 5.59
N PRO A 45 -9.99 16.48 5.69
CA PRO A 45 -9.34 15.21 5.34
C PRO A 45 -9.67 14.75 3.91
N VAL A 46 -8.66 14.26 3.20
CA VAL A 46 -8.82 13.61 1.89
C VAL A 46 -8.42 12.14 2.02
N THR A 47 -9.25 11.25 1.48
CA THR A 47 -8.96 9.82 1.40
C THR A 47 -9.15 9.36 -0.03
N ILE A 48 -8.11 8.76 -0.62
CA ILE A 48 -8.12 8.24 -1.99
C ILE A 48 -7.95 6.73 -1.90
N THR A 49 -8.88 5.99 -2.49
CA THR A 49 -8.77 4.52 -2.63
C THR A 49 -8.24 4.20 -4.03
N LEU A 50 -7.26 3.29 -4.09
CA LEU A 50 -6.65 2.85 -5.33
C LEU A 50 -6.65 1.32 -5.39
N ASP A 51 -6.98 0.77 -6.55
CA ASP A 51 -6.92 -0.65 -6.86
C ASP A 51 -6.23 -0.83 -8.22
N SER A 52 -5.17 -1.64 -8.27
CA SER A 52 -4.41 -1.86 -9.49
C SER A 52 -5.23 -2.56 -10.58
N GLU A 53 -6.18 -3.42 -10.23
CA GLU A 53 -7.08 -4.05 -11.19
C GLU A 53 -8.02 -3.01 -11.81
N GLU A 54 -8.52 -2.05 -11.03
CA GLU A 54 -9.39 -0.98 -11.54
C GLU A 54 -8.62 0.01 -12.42
N LEU A 55 -7.38 0.34 -12.06
CA LEU A 55 -6.52 1.22 -12.85
C LEU A 55 -6.17 0.64 -14.22
N GLN A 56 -6.11 -0.69 -14.33
CA GLN A 56 -5.83 -1.38 -15.59
C GLN A 56 -7.07 -1.54 -16.47
N ARG A 57 -8.28 -1.34 -15.95
CA ARG A 57 -9.50 -1.43 -16.75
C ARG A 57 -9.59 -0.24 -17.73
N PRO A 58 -10.04 -0.48 -18.97
CA PRO A 58 -10.29 0.62 -19.90
C PRO A 58 -11.33 1.56 -19.29
N ARG A 59 -11.03 2.86 -19.24
CA ARG A 59 -11.98 3.88 -18.78
C ARG A 59 -13.19 3.85 -19.70
N ARG A 60 -14.38 3.55 -19.16
CA ARG A 60 -15.64 3.73 -19.89
C ARG A 60 -15.81 5.24 -20.10
N GLY A 61 -15.74 5.66 -21.37
CA GLY A 61 -16.18 6.99 -21.79
C GLY A 61 -17.68 7.15 -21.67
#